data_AF-A0A497BDP8-F1
#
_entry.id   AF-A0A497BDP8-F1
#
_cell.length_a   1.000
_cell.length_b   1.000
_cell.length_c   1.000
_cell.angle_alpha   90.00
_cell.angle_beta   90.00
_cell.angle_gamma   90.00
#
_symmetry.space_group_name_H-M   'P 1'
#
loop_
_entity.id
_entity.type
_entity.pdbx_description
1 polymer ?
#
loop_
_entity_poly.entity_id
_entity_poly.type
_entity_poly.pdbx_seq_one_letter_code
_entity_poly.pdbx_strand_id
1 'polypeptide(L)'
;DTGRSTIEEGPPLYMWLTYHVLAAGDSWPLPHLAEKRNVYWDETSLRLVNGAPMEADEETWLPESVDATSPVQPVGHRVQFPSGEVVVVHPAAGSDMSRLAAGLRLAVVLDRSRSMAAHELEVQAALARLAEIAGPATDVYLTASEYRGEGPSLVSLGALDPDAVMYYGGQNAAELLAQFSALQDGRDYDAILVLTDGSGYELGDAEVEAPIPDAPVWMVHLGGDFPLGYDDATLEAVQASGGGTVGGIEEALTRLAVSIEGRNNGLPAHDVVDGYTWLTVLEDGNDASDEGFAPFAARRLILTEMQRNRGQMGRLDTLDHLHEIAIANSIVTPYSSMLVLVNQQQEDLLDELEEGDDRFEREYEQVGETVENALTVTGVPEPEEWLLLALAAAMLVWYVRAGRRQPLKIF
;
A
#
# COMPACT_ATOMS: atom_id res chain seq x y z
N ASP A 1 -8.11 17.71 43.27
CA ASP A 1 -7.56 18.32 42.05
C ASP A 1 -8.03 17.58 40.83
N THR A 2 -8.92 18.21 40.07
CA THR A 2 -9.34 17.74 38.75
C THR A 2 -8.34 18.31 37.74
N GLY A 3 -7.43 17.48 37.25
CA GLY A 3 -6.48 17.85 36.20
C GLY A 3 -7.23 18.36 34.98
N ARG A 4 -7.25 19.68 34.80
CA ARG A 4 -7.73 20.31 33.57
C ARG A 4 -6.53 20.31 32.62
N SER A 5 -6.65 19.62 31.49
CA SER A 5 -5.73 19.88 30.38
C SER A 5 -6.01 21.29 29.86
N THR A 6 -4.95 22.06 29.65
CA THR A 6 -4.99 23.34 28.97
C THR A 6 -4.46 23.11 27.57
N ILE A 7 -5.27 23.44 26.57
CA ILE A 7 -4.83 23.47 25.17
C ILE A 7 -4.09 24.79 24.99
N GLU A 8 -2.79 24.72 24.72
CA GLU A 8 -1.96 25.87 24.34
C GLU A 8 -1.71 25.84 22.84
N GLU A 9 -1.78 27.01 22.20
CA GLU A 9 -1.53 27.14 20.76
C GLU A 9 -0.03 27.01 20.52
N GLY A 10 0.38 25.95 19.82
CA GLY A 10 1.77 25.71 19.45
C GLY A 10 2.28 26.72 18.40
N PRO A 11 3.61 26.87 18.23
CA PRO A 11 4.15 27.63 17.12
C PRO A 11 3.67 27.06 15.77
N PRO A 12 3.59 27.88 14.71
CA PRO A 12 3.14 27.42 13.40
C PRO A 12 4.06 26.31 12.87
N LEU A 13 3.48 25.15 12.57
CA LEU A 13 4.16 24.07 11.89
C LEU A 13 4.02 24.27 10.39
N TYR A 14 5.14 24.27 9.68
CA TYR A 14 5.16 24.27 8.22
C TYR A 14 5.68 22.92 7.74
N MET A 15 4.90 22.26 6.89
CA MET A 15 5.26 21.01 6.24
C MET A 15 5.37 21.25 4.75
N TRP A 16 6.51 20.89 4.17
CA TRP A 16 6.72 20.89 2.73
C TRP A 16 7.00 19.48 2.28
N LEU A 17 6.18 18.97 1.36
CA LEU A 17 6.39 17.69 0.71
C LEU A 17 6.78 17.95 -0.74
N THR A 18 7.87 17.33 -1.18
CA THR A 18 8.26 17.29 -2.60
C THR A 18 8.20 15.85 -3.05
N TYR A 19 7.59 15.60 -4.19
CA TYR A 19 7.45 14.26 -4.76
C TYR A 19 7.51 14.36 -6.29
N HIS A 20 7.90 13.26 -6.94
CA HIS A 20 7.97 13.16 -8.39
C HIS A 20 6.92 12.17 -8.86
N VAL A 21 6.20 12.51 -9.93
CA VAL A 21 5.21 11.65 -10.57
C VAL A 21 5.41 11.62 -12.08
N LEU A 22 5.08 10.47 -12.68
CA LEU A 22 4.89 10.39 -14.12
C LEU A 22 3.52 10.93 -14.47
N ALA A 23 3.39 11.57 -15.63
CA ALA A 23 2.11 12.09 -16.09
C ALA A 23 1.14 10.94 -16.42
N ALA A 24 -0.10 11.07 -15.97
CA ALA A 24 -1.20 10.22 -16.37
C ALA A 24 -1.98 10.94 -17.49
N GLY A 25 -1.57 10.72 -18.74
CA GLY A 25 -2.05 11.52 -19.86
C GLY A 25 -1.57 12.97 -19.76
N ASP A 26 -2.49 13.94 -19.84
CA ASP A 26 -2.21 15.37 -19.66
C ASP A 26 -2.47 15.85 -18.22
N SER A 27 -2.29 14.98 -17.23
CA SER A 27 -2.50 15.29 -15.81
C SER A 27 -1.37 14.80 -14.92
N TRP A 28 -1.17 15.48 -13.79
CA TRP A 28 -0.23 15.13 -12.73
C TRP A 28 -1.01 14.55 -11.55
N PRO A 29 -0.85 13.25 -11.24
CA PRO A 29 -1.49 12.67 -10.06
C PRO A 29 -0.95 13.31 -8.78
N LEU A 30 -1.83 13.52 -7.80
CA LEU A 30 -1.47 14.07 -6.49
C LEU A 30 -1.48 12.96 -5.42
N PRO A 31 -0.83 13.17 -4.25
CA PRO A 31 -0.84 12.20 -3.17
C PRO A 31 -2.26 12.02 -2.63
N HIS A 32 -2.64 10.77 -2.40
CA HIS A 32 -3.90 10.43 -1.74
C HIS A 32 -3.72 10.47 -0.21
N LEU A 33 -4.76 10.89 0.50
CA LEU A 33 -4.76 10.84 1.97
C LEU A 33 -5.07 9.42 2.43
N ALA A 34 -4.03 8.75 2.92
CA ALA A 34 -4.15 7.44 3.55
C ALA A 34 -4.79 7.52 4.94
N GLU A 35 -4.28 8.40 5.79
CA GLU A 35 -4.73 8.57 7.17
C GLU A 35 -4.57 10.04 7.60
N LYS A 36 -5.55 10.56 8.34
CA LYS A 36 -5.51 11.92 8.91
C LYS A 36 -5.11 11.82 10.38
N ARG A 37 -3.83 12.02 10.69
CA ARG A 37 -3.30 12.03 12.07
C ARG A 37 -2.60 13.34 12.39
N ASN A 38 -2.93 13.94 13.53
CA ASN A 38 -2.23 15.10 14.11
C ASN A 38 -2.10 16.33 13.18
N VAL A 39 -2.84 16.36 12.07
CA VAL A 39 -2.95 17.47 11.12
C VAL A 39 -4.43 17.75 10.94
N TYR A 40 -4.83 19.00 11.17
CA TYR A 40 -6.21 19.44 11.14
C TYR A 40 -6.37 20.61 10.17
N TRP A 41 -7.47 20.60 9.41
CA TRP A 41 -7.91 21.72 8.58
C TRP A 41 -9.42 21.89 8.77
N ASP A 42 -9.89 23.12 8.58
CA ASP A 42 -11.26 23.58 8.82
C ASP A 42 -11.71 24.58 7.75
N GLU A 43 -12.89 25.16 7.91
CA GLU A 43 -13.43 26.20 7.01
C GLU A 43 -12.56 27.47 6.90
N THR A 44 -11.66 27.71 7.86
CA THR A 44 -10.74 28.86 7.86
C THR A 44 -9.42 28.57 7.14
N SER A 45 -9.18 27.30 6.78
CA SER A 45 -7.97 26.86 6.12
C SER A 45 -7.92 27.30 4.65
N LEU A 46 -6.83 27.98 4.27
CA LEU A 46 -6.61 28.41 2.89
C LEU A 46 -6.02 27.27 2.06
N ARG A 47 -6.80 26.75 1.11
CA ARG A 47 -6.38 25.68 0.20
C ARG A 47 -6.24 26.19 -1.22
N LEU A 48 -5.04 26.06 -1.77
CA LEU A 48 -4.68 26.56 -3.08
C LEU A 48 -4.04 25.45 -3.92
N VAL A 49 -4.47 25.33 -5.17
CA VAL A 49 -3.81 24.52 -6.20
C VAL A 49 -3.25 25.48 -7.24
N ASN A 50 -1.93 25.47 -7.45
CA ASN A 50 -1.25 26.43 -8.35
C ASN A 50 -1.62 27.90 -8.08
N GLY A 51 -1.85 28.25 -6.81
CA GLY A 51 -2.24 29.60 -6.37
C GLY A 51 -3.73 29.93 -6.54
N ALA A 52 -4.54 29.05 -7.12
CA ALA A 52 -5.99 29.21 -7.23
C ALA A 52 -6.72 28.52 -6.08
N PRO A 53 -7.76 29.14 -5.47
CA PRO A 53 -8.58 28.49 -4.45
C PRO A 53 -9.19 27.17 -4.95
N MET A 54 -9.17 26.17 -4.07
CA MET A 54 -9.80 24.87 -4.30
C MET A 54 -11.17 24.83 -3.60
N GLU A 55 -12.18 24.28 -4.27
CA GLU A 55 -13.46 23.94 -3.62
C GLU A 55 -13.25 22.72 -2.72
N ALA A 56 -13.38 22.90 -1.42
CA ALA A 56 -13.04 21.87 -0.45
C ALA A 56 -13.75 22.13 0.89
N ASP A 57 -14.21 21.06 1.55
CA ASP A 57 -14.82 21.06 2.90
C ASP A 57 -13.86 20.49 3.96
N GLU A 58 -14.30 20.22 5.18
CA GLU A 58 -13.43 19.73 6.28
C GLU A 58 -12.87 18.30 6.03
N GLU A 59 -13.45 17.56 5.09
CA GLU A 59 -13.06 16.19 4.74
C GLU A 59 -12.28 16.12 3.41
N THR A 60 -12.38 17.17 2.60
CA THR A 60 -11.73 17.19 1.28
C THR A 60 -10.21 17.33 1.43
N TRP A 61 -9.48 16.31 0.96
CA TRP A 61 -8.02 16.34 0.78
C TRP A 61 -7.62 17.12 -0.50
N LEU A 62 -6.52 16.76 -1.16
CA LEU A 62 -6.16 17.19 -2.51
C LEU A 62 -7.05 16.49 -3.55
N PRO A 63 -7.26 17.10 -4.74
CA PRO A 63 -7.87 16.40 -5.85
C PRO A 63 -6.98 15.24 -6.29
N GLU A 64 -7.55 14.25 -6.98
CA GLU A 64 -6.80 13.08 -7.46
C GLU A 64 -5.66 13.46 -8.42
N SER A 65 -5.87 14.49 -9.24
CA SER A 65 -4.87 15.00 -10.17
C SER A 65 -5.08 16.48 -10.48
N VAL A 66 -4.09 17.08 -11.13
CA VAL A 66 -4.16 18.44 -11.67
C VAL A 66 -3.77 18.42 -13.14
N ASP A 67 -4.45 19.24 -13.94
CA ASP A 67 -4.13 19.34 -15.37
C ASP A 67 -2.69 19.84 -15.57
N ALA A 68 -2.01 19.26 -16.55
CA ALA A 68 -0.72 19.75 -16.98
C ALA A 68 -0.89 21.14 -17.62
N THR A 69 0.05 22.04 -17.30
CA THR A 69 0.06 23.40 -17.86
C THR A 69 0.41 23.43 -19.35
N SER A 70 0.85 22.30 -19.90
CA SER A 70 1.13 22.09 -21.32
C SER A 70 0.97 20.60 -21.63
N PRO A 71 0.62 20.23 -22.88
CA PRO A 71 0.48 18.82 -23.27
C PRO A 71 1.75 18.03 -22.95
N VAL A 72 1.60 16.87 -22.33
CA VAL A 72 2.71 16.00 -21.96
C VAL A 72 2.90 14.94 -23.04
N GLN A 73 4.10 14.85 -23.59
CA GLN A 73 4.47 13.78 -24.50
C GLN A 73 5.43 12.81 -23.80
N PRO A 74 5.08 11.52 -23.70
CA PRO A 74 6.01 10.51 -23.22
C PRO A 74 7.26 10.48 -24.10
N VAL A 75 8.43 10.59 -23.48
CA VAL A 75 9.74 10.49 -24.16
C VAL A 75 10.59 9.43 -23.50
N GLY A 76 11.59 8.93 -24.23
CA GLY A 76 12.55 7.98 -23.66
C GLY A 76 13.56 8.69 -22.76
N HIS A 77 13.96 8.02 -21.68
CA HIS A 77 14.93 8.50 -20.72
C HIS A 77 16.08 7.48 -20.58
N ARG A 78 17.27 7.98 -20.24
CA ARG A 78 18.44 7.17 -19.93
C ARG A 78 19.14 7.78 -18.73
N VAL A 79 19.35 6.98 -17.70
CA VAL A 79 20.03 7.39 -16.47
C VAL A 79 21.17 6.44 -16.24
N GLN A 80 22.38 6.98 -16.08
CA GLN A 80 23.59 6.22 -15.81
C GLN A 80 24.02 6.45 -14.35
N PHE A 81 24.29 5.36 -13.65
CA PHE A 81 24.72 5.37 -12.25
C PHE A 81 26.25 5.23 -12.15
N PRO A 82 26.88 5.80 -11.10
CA PRO A 82 28.33 5.71 -10.90
C PRO A 82 28.89 4.29 -10.82
N SER A 83 28.04 3.33 -10.46
CA SER A 83 28.34 1.90 -10.37
C SER A 83 28.44 1.20 -11.73
N GLY A 84 28.05 1.86 -12.83
CA GLY A 84 28.14 1.35 -14.20
C GLY A 84 26.81 0.81 -14.75
N GLU A 85 25.76 0.74 -13.95
CA GLU A 85 24.41 0.42 -14.39
C GLU A 85 23.79 1.60 -15.14
N VAL A 86 23.02 1.25 -16.16
CA VAL A 86 22.23 2.18 -16.94
C VAL A 86 20.79 1.70 -16.92
N VAL A 87 19.89 2.60 -16.55
CA VAL A 87 18.45 2.40 -16.67
C VAL A 87 17.98 3.14 -17.92
N VAL A 88 17.45 2.38 -18.87
CA VAL A 88 16.86 2.87 -20.11
C VAL A 88 15.36 2.69 -20.03
N VAL A 89 14.64 3.75 -20.39
CA VAL A 89 13.18 3.80 -20.29
C VAL A 89 12.61 4.36 -21.59
N HIS A 90 11.59 3.69 -22.11
CA HIS A 90 10.92 4.10 -23.35
C HIS A 90 9.41 4.03 -23.17
N PRO A 91 8.64 4.98 -23.74
CA PRO A 91 7.18 4.86 -23.75
C PRO A 91 6.78 3.52 -24.34
N ALA A 92 5.93 2.78 -23.63
CA ALA A 92 5.49 1.47 -24.06
C ALA A 92 4.59 1.62 -25.29
N ALA A 93 5.03 1.04 -26.41
CA ALA A 93 4.16 0.91 -27.58
C ALA A 93 3.23 -0.28 -27.39
N GLY A 94 2.04 -0.26 -28.02
CA GLY A 94 1.14 -1.43 -28.01
C GLY A 94 1.76 -2.70 -28.61
N SER A 95 2.84 -2.58 -29.38
CA SER A 95 3.66 -3.70 -29.88
C SER A 95 4.60 -4.30 -28.83
N ASP A 96 4.91 -3.56 -27.77
CA ASP A 96 5.82 -3.99 -26.69
C ASP A 96 5.06 -4.83 -25.65
N MET A 97 3.73 -4.87 -25.75
CA MET A 97 2.88 -5.73 -24.94
C MET A 97 3.00 -7.17 -25.43
N SER A 98 3.93 -7.88 -24.81
CA SER A 98 4.17 -9.29 -25.06
C SER A 98 2.94 -10.12 -24.68
N ARG A 99 2.60 -11.13 -25.50
CA ARG A 99 1.56 -12.09 -25.15
C ARG A 99 2.18 -13.21 -24.33
N LEU A 100 1.53 -13.55 -23.23
CA LEU A 100 1.90 -14.74 -22.46
C LEU A 100 1.97 -15.98 -23.37
N ALA A 101 3.07 -16.71 -23.29
CA ALA A 101 3.17 -18.00 -23.93
C ALA A 101 2.16 -18.98 -23.30
N ALA A 102 1.58 -19.86 -24.12
CA ALA A 102 0.74 -20.93 -23.59
C ALA A 102 1.57 -21.92 -22.77
N GLY A 103 0.96 -22.48 -21.71
CA GLY A 103 1.59 -23.54 -20.91
C GLY A 103 2.47 -23.06 -19.76
N LEU A 104 2.31 -21.80 -19.30
CA LEU A 104 2.90 -21.37 -18.04
C LEU A 104 2.32 -22.16 -16.87
N ARG A 105 3.19 -22.47 -15.92
CA ARG A 105 2.81 -23.07 -14.64
C ARG A 105 2.64 -21.95 -13.62
N LEU A 106 1.39 -21.50 -13.46
CA LEU A 106 1.03 -20.46 -12.49
C LEU A 106 0.52 -21.08 -11.19
N ALA A 107 0.85 -20.46 -10.06
CA ALA A 107 0.18 -20.68 -8.79
C ALA A 107 -0.78 -19.51 -8.51
N VAL A 108 -1.98 -19.82 -8.02
CA VAL A 108 -2.96 -18.81 -7.59
C VAL A 108 -3.16 -18.96 -6.09
N VAL A 109 -2.83 -17.94 -5.32
CA VAL A 109 -3.15 -17.87 -3.90
C VAL A 109 -4.41 -17.03 -3.77
N LEU A 110 -5.51 -17.64 -3.34
CA LEU A 110 -6.78 -16.95 -3.21
C LEU A 110 -7.00 -16.59 -1.74
N ASP A 111 -6.98 -15.29 -1.44
CA ASP A 111 -7.44 -14.75 -0.17
C ASP A 111 -8.95 -15.03 0.00
N ARG A 112 -9.29 -15.70 1.10
CA ARG A 112 -10.67 -16.02 1.48
C ARG A 112 -11.10 -15.29 2.75
N SER A 113 -10.46 -14.16 3.08
CA SER A 113 -10.87 -13.22 4.11
C SER A 113 -12.30 -12.70 3.87
N ARG A 114 -12.92 -12.15 4.91
CA ARG A 114 -14.31 -11.65 4.84
C ARG A 114 -14.46 -10.47 3.87
N SER A 115 -13.48 -9.59 3.80
CA SER A 115 -13.48 -8.37 2.97
C SER A 115 -13.55 -8.70 1.47
N MET A 116 -12.88 -9.79 1.06
CA MET A 116 -12.92 -10.32 -0.29
C MET A 116 -14.33 -10.69 -0.79
N ALA A 117 -15.32 -10.84 0.10
CA ALA A 117 -16.72 -11.05 -0.30
C ALA A 117 -17.28 -9.90 -1.16
N ALA A 118 -16.78 -8.68 -1.00
CA ALA A 118 -17.19 -7.55 -1.83
C ALA A 118 -16.65 -7.65 -3.27
N HIS A 119 -15.63 -8.48 -3.50
CA HIS A 119 -14.91 -8.66 -4.76
C HIS A 119 -15.14 -10.03 -5.41
N GLU A 120 -16.24 -10.71 -5.06
CA GLU A 120 -16.56 -12.06 -5.56
C GLU A 120 -16.58 -12.12 -7.09
N LEU A 121 -17.18 -11.12 -7.76
CA LEU A 121 -17.27 -11.08 -9.21
C LEU A 121 -15.90 -10.91 -9.88
N GLU A 122 -15.03 -10.10 -9.27
CA GLU A 122 -13.66 -9.88 -9.71
C GLU A 122 -12.81 -11.14 -9.52
N VAL A 123 -13.01 -11.89 -8.42
CA VAL A 123 -12.39 -13.20 -8.21
C VAL A 123 -12.82 -14.17 -9.30
N GLN A 124 -14.12 -14.27 -9.58
CA GLN A 124 -14.65 -15.14 -10.64
C GLN A 124 -14.04 -14.80 -12.01
N ALA A 125 -13.98 -13.51 -12.34
CA ALA A 125 -13.39 -13.04 -13.58
C ALA A 125 -11.89 -13.36 -13.66
N ALA A 126 -11.13 -13.14 -12.58
CA ALA A 126 -9.70 -13.45 -12.52
C ALA A 126 -9.44 -14.96 -12.68
N LEU A 127 -10.20 -15.81 -11.99
CA LEU A 127 -10.09 -17.27 -12.09
C LEU A 127 -10.46 -17.78 -13.50
N ALA A 128 -11.53 -17.25 -14.09
CA ALA A 128 -11.91 -17.58 -15.47
C ALA A 128 -10.79 -17.18 -16.46
N ARG A 129 -10.23 -15.99 -16.28
CA ARG A 129 -9.12 -15.52 -17.10
C ARG A 129 -7.87 -16.38 -16.99
N LEU A 130 -7.53 -16.81 -15.78
CA LEU A 130 -6.40 -17.70 -15.54
C LEU A 130 -6.62 -19.09 -16.15
N ALA A 131 -7.86 -19.58 -16.15
CA ALA A 131 -8.21 -20.84 -16.82
C ALA A 131 -8.01 -20.76 -18.34
N GLU A 132 -8.23 -19.61 -18.98
CA GLU A 132 -7.96 -19.42 -20.42
C GLU A 132 -6.46 -19.48 -20.74
N ILE A 133 -5.61 -19.00 -19.83
CA ILE A 133 -4.18 -18.81 -20.06
C ILE A 133 -3.35 -20.03 -19.66
N ALA A 134 -3.56 -20.54 -18.44
CA ALA A 134 -2.78 -21.62 -17.86
C ALA A 134 -3.54 -22.95 -17.82
N GLY A 135 -4.85 -22.94 -18.11
CA GLY A 135 -5.68 -24.14 -18.21
C GLY A 135 -6.30 -24.58 -16.88
N PRO A 136 -7.16 -25.62 -16.91
CA PRO A 136 -7.88 -26.09 -15.72
C PRO A 136 -7.01 -26.81 -14.69
N ALA A 137 -5.75 -27.10 -15.04
CA ALA A 137 -4.78 -27.77 -14.16
C ALA A 137 -3.99 -26.79 -13.26
N THR A 138 -4.23 -25.48 -13.39
CA THR A 138 -3.61 -24.46 -12.53
C THR A 138 -3.87 -24.75 -11.06
N ASP A 139 -2.80 -24.68 -10.27
CA ASP A 139 -2.82 -24.91 -8.82
C ASP A 139 -3.41 -23.67 -8.12
N VAL A 140 -4.50 -23.86 -7.37
CA VAL A 140 -5.17 -22.82 -6.57
C VAL A 140 -5.04 -23.16 -5.09
N TYR A 141 -4.32 -22.31 -4.37
CA TYR A 141 -4.11 -22.36 -2.93
C TYR A 141 -5.22 -21.54 -2.27
N LEU A 142 -6.12 -22.24 -1.60
CA LEU A 142 -7.21 -21.64 -0.85
C LEU A 142 -6.72 -21.36 0.57
N THR A 143 -6.50 -20.09 0.90
CA THR A 143 -6.02 -19.69 2.23
C THR A 143 -7.12 -19.82 3.27
N ALA A 144 -6.78 -19.97 4.54
CA ALA A 144 -7.77 -20.11 5.60
C ALA A 144 -7.36 -19.33 6.85
N SER A 145 -8.26 -18.47 7.32
CA SER A 145 -8.16 -17.87 8.65
C SER A 145 -8.25 -18.95 9.73
N GLU A 146 -7.52 -18.79 10.84
CA GLU A 146 -7.52 -19.72 11.97
C GLU A 146 -8.92 -19.98 12.56
N TYR A 147 -9.82 -19.01 12.44
CA TYR A 147 -11.20 -19.08 12.95
C TYR A 147 -12.16 -19.87 12.05
N ARG A 148 -11.72 -20.28 10.85
CA ARG A 148 -12.56 -20.94 9.85
C ARG A 148 -12.88 -22.40 10.20
N GLY A 149 -12.06 -23.03 11.03
CA GLY A 149 -12.21 -24.45 11.42
C GLY A 149 -11.79 -25.45 10.34
N GLU A 150 -11.36 -24.99 9.16
CA GLU A 150 -10.65 -25.76 8.14
C GLU A 150 -9.26 -25.15 7.90
N GLY A 151 -8.29 -25.99 7.55
CA GLY A 151 -6.95 -25.52 7.19
C GLY A 151 -6.87 -25.03 5.73
N PRO A 152 -5.77 -24.36 5.36
CA PRO A 152 -5.52 -24.02 3.97
C PRO A 152 -5.40 -25.28 3.11
N SER A 153 -5.75 -25.18 1.84
CA SER A 153 -5.79 -26.34 0.94
C SER A 153 -5.36 -26.00 -0.48
N LEU A 154 -4.93 -27.02 -1.22
CA LEU A 154 -4.57 -26.92 -2.63
C LEU A 154 -5.60 -27.69 -3.47
N VAL A 155 -6.18 -27.02 -4.46
CA VAL A 155 -7.09 -27.59 -5.44
C VAL A 155 -6.63 -27.22 -6.85
N SER A 156 -7.12 -27.92 -7.87
CA SER A 156 -6.96 -27.46 -9.26
C SER A 156 -8.08 -26.50 -9.64
N LEU A 157 -7.77 -25.53 -10.49
CA LEU A 157 -8.72 -24.51 -10.95
C LEU A 157 -9.98 -25.11 -11.57
N GLY A 158 -9.85 -26.19 -12.35
CA GLY A 158 -11.00 -26.89 -12.94
C GLY A 158 -11.85 -27.69 -11.96
N ALA A 159 -11.39 -27.90 -10.72
CA ALA A 159 -12.14 -28.56 -9.66
C ALA A 159 -12.74 -27.56 -8.65
N LEU A 160 -12.34 -26.29 -8.70
CA LEU A 160 -12.87 -25.22 -7.88
C LEU A 160 -14.22 -24.76 -8.45
N ASP A 161 -15.21 -24.63 -7.59
CA ASP A 161 -16.47 -23.93 -7.87
C ASP A 161 -16.35 -22.50 -7.30
N PRO A 162 -16.18 -21.46 -8.14
CA PRO A 162 -16.02 -20.08 -7.67
C PRO A 162 -17.22 -19.57 -6.87
N ASP A 163 -18.44 -20.01 -7.21
CA ASP A 163 -19.68 -19.60 -6.53
C ASP A 163 -19.80 -20.25 -5.12
N ALA A 164 -19.01 -21.28 -4.84
CA ALA A 164 -18.97 -21.96 -3.56
C ALA A 164 -17.85 -21.46 -2.64
N VAL A 165 -17.08 -20.45 -3.06
CA VAL A 165 -16.01 -19.87 -2.24
C VAL A 165 -16.64 -19.11 -1.07
N MET A 166 -16.50 -19.68 0.13
CA MET A 166 -16.89 -18.99 1.36
C MET A 166 -15.77 -18.02 1.79
N TYR A 167 -16.15 -16.77 2.05
CA TYR A 167 -15.28 -15.70 2.55
C TYR A 167 -15.49 -15.51 4.06
N TYR A 168 -14.43 -15.68 4.86
CA TYR A 168 -14.54 -15.65 6.32
C TYR A 168 -13.20 -15.39 7.02
N GLY A 169 -13.25 -14.63 8.12
CA GLY A 169 -12.09 -14.28 8.94
C GLY A 169 -11.27 -13.14 8.36
N GLY A 170 -10.07 -12.95 8.89
CA GLY A 170 -9.06 -12.01 8.42
C GLY A 170 -7.72 -12.71 8.34
N GLN A 171 -6.86 -12.24 7.43
CA GLN A 171 -5.49 -12.69 7.22
C GLN A 171 -4.68 -11.53 6.68
N ASN A 172 -3.42 -11.41 7.08
CA ASN A 172 -2.47 -10.47 6.47
C ASN A 172 -1.72 -11.13 5.30
N ALA A 173 -1.03 -10.32 4.50
CA ALA A 173 -0.33 -10.81 3.31
C ALA A 173 0.78 -11.83 3.63
N ALA A 174 1.50 -11.66 4.75
CA ALA A 174 2.53 -12.60 5.19
C ALA A 174 1.96 -13.99 5.47
N GLU A 175 0.78 -14.07 6.10
CA GLU A 175 0.06 -15.33 6.34
C GLU A 175 -0.34 -16.02 5.03
N LEU A 176 -0.82 -15.26 4.03
CA LEU A 176 -1.17 -15.83 2.72
C LEU A 176 0.05 -16.51 2.08
N LEU A 177 1.21 -15.84 2.12
CA LEU A 177 2.47 -16.35 1.56
C LEU A 177 3.03 -17.53 2.37
N ALA A 178 2.94 -17.49 3.70
CA ALA A 178 3.36 -18.59 4.55
C ALA A 178 2.50 -19.85 4.32
N GLN A 179 1.18 -19.70 4.20
CA GLN A 179 0.27 -20.80 3.89
C GLN A 179 0.53 -21.39 2.50
N PHE A 180 0.79 -20.54 1.51
CA PHE A 180 1.23 -20.98 0.20
C PHE A 180 2.50 -21.82 0.28
N SER A 181 3.55 -21.30 0.94
CA SER A 181 4.84 -21.98 1.04
C SER A 181 4.73 -23.35 1.74
N ALA A 182 3.92 -23.43 2.80
CA ALA A 182 3.67 -24.68 3.51
C ALA A 182 2.99 -25.76 2.64
N LEU A 183 2.16 -25.36 1.67
CA LEU A 183 1.43 -26.27 0.78
C LEU A 183 2.15 -26.55 -0.55
N GLN A 184 3.07 -25.67 -0.96
CA GLN A 184 3.74 -25.72 -2.26
C GLN A 184 4.45 -27.06 -2.50
N ASP A 185 4.99 -27.68 -1.45
CA ASP A 185 5.63 -29.01 -1.49
C ASP A 185 6.70 -29.11 -2.61
N GLY A 186 7.51 -28.07 -2.77
CA GLY A 186 8.59 -28.01 -3.75
C GLY A 186 8.15 -27.94 -5.22
N ARG A 187 6.88 -27.61 -5.50
CA ARG A 187 6.41 -27.37 -6.87
C ARG A 187 6.99 -26.07 -7.44
N ASP A 188 7.63 -26.15 -8.60
CA ASP A 188 8.11 -24.95 -9.32
C ASP A 188 6.99 -24.25 -10.09
N TYR A 189 7.02 -22.91 -10.10
CA TYR A 189 6.08 -22.05 -10.84
C TYR A 189 6.83 -21.00 -11.66
N ASP A 190 6.21 -20.54 -12.74
CA ASP A 190 6.69 -19.39 -13.51
C ASP A 190 6.33 -18.06 -12.84
N ALA A 191 5.24 -18.04 -12.06
CA ALA A 191 4.80 -16.94 -11.20
C ALA A 191 3.79 -17.40 -10.15
N ILE A 192 3.70 -16.64 -9.07
CA ILE A 192 2.70 -16.79 -8.00
C ILE A 192 1.82 -15.55 -8.03
N LEU A 193 0.50 -15.73 -8.17
CA LEU A 193 -0.48 -14.65 -8.22
C LEU A 193 -1.33 -14.71 -6.96
N VAL A 194 -1.18 -13.73 -6.08
CA VAL A 194 -1.97 -13.61 -4.84
C VAL A 194 -3.17 -12.71 -5.13
N LEU A 195 -4.36 -13.29 -5.21
CA LEU A 195 -5.61 -12.56 -5.38
C LEU A 195 -6.10 -12.11 -4.00
N THR A 196 -6.09 -10.81 -3.76
CA THR A 196 -6.50 -10.18 -2.50
C THR A 196 -7.18 -8.83 -2.80
N ASP A 197 -7.58 -8.08 -1.78
CA ASP A 197 -8.16 -6.75 -1.90
C ASP A 197 -7.27 -5.71 -1.20
N GLY A 198 -7.73 -4.47 -1.10
CA GLY A 198 -7.00 -3.38 -0.43
C GLY A 198 -6.97 -3.50 1.09
N SER A 199 -7.62 -4.50 1.69
CA SER A 199 -7.68 -4.70 3.13
C SER A 199 -6.63 -5.72 3.56
N GLY A 200 -5.95 -5.47 4.69
CA GLY A 200 -4.86 -6.35 5.15
C GLY A 200 -3.66 -5.62 5.73
N TYR A 201 -3.69 -4.28 5.76
CA TYR A 201 -2.72 -3.51 6.54
C TYR A 201 -3.06 -3.62 8.03
N GLU A 202 -2.28 -4.39 8.78
CA GLU A 202 -2.30 -4.39 10.24
C GLU A 202 -1.01 -3.75 10.77
N LEU A 203 -1.17 -2.69 11.57
CA LEU A 203 -0.09 -2.12 12.37
C LEU A 203 0.11 -2.99 13.62
N GLY A 204 0.76 -4.14 13.45
CA GLY A 204 1.05 -5.09 14.53
C GLY A 204 2.31 -5.89 14.22
N ASP A 205 2.90 -6.51 15.24
CA ASP A 205 4.06 -7.39 15.05
C ASP A 205 3.68 -8.50 14.07
N ALA A 206 4.39 -8.59 12.94
CA ALA A 206 4.25 -9.72 12.03
C ALA A 206 4.80 -10.97 12.74
N GLU A 207 3.91 -11.77 13.35
CA GLU A 207 4.30 -13.02 14.00
C GLU A 207 4.80 -14.08 13.01
N VAL A 208 4.59 -13.87 11.69
CA VAL A 208 4.82 -14.85 10.64
C VAL A 208 5.83 -14.33 9.61
N GLU A 209 6.99 -14.99 9.52
CA GLU A 209 7.94 -14.75 8.43
C GLU A 209 7.42 -15.34 7.11
N ALA A 210 7.34 -14.52 6.07
CA ALA A 210 7.04 -14.96 4.71
C ALA A 210 8.33 -15.41 4.00
N PRO A 211 8.48 -16.69 3.62
CA PRO A 211 9.65 -17.14 2.87
C PRO A 211 9.64 -16.52 1.46
N ILE A 212 10.81 -16.07 1.00
CA ILE A 212 10.98 -15.48 -0.34
C ILE A 212 10.87 -16.59 -1.40
N PRO A 213 9.85 -16.58 -2.27
CA PRO A 213 9.70 -17.63 -3.28
C PRO A 213 10.70 -17.47 -4.43
N ASP A 214 11.08 -18.58 -5.07
CA ASP A 214 11.94 -18.56 -6.24
C ASP A 214 11.27 -17.95 -7.48
N ALA A 215 9.94 -18.04 -7.54
CA ALA A 215 9.11 -17.49 -8.60
C ALA A 215 8.59 -16.09 -8.22
N PRO A 216 8.42 -15.17 -9.19
CA PRO A 216 7.94 -13.82 -8.92
C PRO A 216 6.53 -13.83 -8.31
N VAL A 217 6.37 -13.10 -7.21
CA VAL A 217 5.12 -12.95 -6.45
C VAL A 217 4.40 -11.68 -6.86
N TRP A 218 3.20 -11.82 -7.42
CA TRP A 218 2.34 -10.71 -7.79
C TRP A 218 1.18 -10.58 -6.81
N MET A 219 1.16 -9.49 -6.05
CA MET A 219 -0.01 -9.10 -5.25
C MET A 219 -1.02 -8.42 -6.17
N VAL A 220 -2.14 -9.09 -6.40
CA VAL A 220 -3.20 -8.64 -7.32
C VAL A 220 -4.37 -8.14 -6.48
N HIS A 221 -4.49 -6.83 -6.36
CA HIS A 221 -5.55 -6.18 -5.60
C HIS A 221 -6.80 -6.01 -6.44
N LEU A 222 -7.77 -6.89 -6.23
CA LEU A 222 -9.06 -6.85 -6.89
C LEU A 222 -9.85 -5.63 -6.40
N GLY A 223 -10.52 -4.95 -7.32
CA GLY A 223 -11.15 -3.64 -7.07
C GLY A 223 -10.22 -2.44 -7.29
N GLY A 224 -8.90 -2.65 -7.41
CA GLY A 224 -7.92 -1.59 -7.68
C GLY A 224 -7.48 -0.80 -6.45
N ASP A 225 -8.02 -1.10 -5.27
CA ASP A 225 -7.62 -0.48 -4.01
C ASP A 225 -6.38 -1.19 -3.44
N PHE A 226 -5.38 -0.41 -2.99
CA PHE A 226 -4.16 -0.93 -2.41
C PHE A 226 -4.16 -0.78 -0.88
N PRO A 227 -3.55 -1.71 -0.13
CA PRO A 227 -3.32 -1.51 1.30
C PRO A 227 -2.36 -0.35 1.53
N LEU A 228 -2.41 0.26 2.72
CA LEU A 228 -1.53 1.39 3.09
C LEU A 228 -0.04 1.01 3.02
N GLY A 229 0.27 -0.26 3.18
CA GLY A 229 1.58 -0.83 3.02
C GLY A 229 1.54 -2.35 3.24
N TYR A 230 2.72 -2.94 3.30
CA TYR A 230 2.90 -4.30 3.79
C TYR A 230 3.92 -4.30 4.92
N ASP A 231 3.92 -5.37 5.71
CA ASP A 231 5.04 -5.68 6.58
C ASP A 231 6.32 -5.93 5.77
N ASP A 232 7.47 -5.79 6.41
CA ASP A 232 8.79 -5.88 5.77
C ASP A 232 9.01 -7.23 5.09
N ALA A 233 8.53 -8.33 5.67
CA ALA A 233 8.73 -9.68 5.14
C ALA A 233 7.93 -9.90 3.86
N THR A 234 6.67 -9.47 3.82
CA THR A 234 5.86 -9.49 2.58
C THR A 234 6.50 -8.60 1.52
N LEU A 235 6.93 -7.40 1.88
CA LEU A 235 7.53 -6.46 0.93
C LEU A 235 8.84 -7.01 0.33
N GLU A 236 9.67 -7.63 1.17
CA GLU A 236 10.86 -8.35 0.72
C GLU A 236 10.51 -9.52 -0.19
N ALA A 237 9.53 -10.35 0.17
CA ALA A 237 9.10 -11.48 -0.65
C ALA A 237 8.63 -11.05 -2.04
N VAL A 238 7.85 -9.96 -2.14
CA VAL A 238 7.38 -9.40 -3.40
C VAL A 238 8.54 -8.83 -4.23
N GLN A 239 9.39 -8.00 -3.63
CA GLN A 239 10.46 -7.30 -4.35
C GLN A 239 11.64 -8.22 -4.73
N ALA A 240 12.10 -9.08 -3.81
CA ALA A 240 13.23 -9.96 -4.04
C ALA A 240 12.90 -11.15 -4.96
N SER A 241 11.63 -11.58 -5.03
CA SER A 241 11.19 -12.58 -6.01
C SER A 241 11.14 -12.04 -7.45
N GLY A 242 11.23 -10.72 -7.63
CA GLY A 242 11.07 -10.05 -8.93
C GLY A 242 9.62 -9.92 -9.38
N GLY A 243 8.68 -9.99 -8.42
CA GLY A 243 7.27 -9.74 -8.63
C GLY A 243 6.90 -8.27 -8.39
N GLY A 244 5.67 -8.02 -7.96
CA GLY A 244 5.17 -6.67 -7.75
C GLY A 244 3.72 -6.61 -7.28
N THR A 245 3.23 -5.40 -7.10
CA THR A 245 1.85 -5.13 -6.70
C THR A 245 1.12 -4.47 -7.87
N VAL A 246 -0.11 -4.91 -8.17
CA VAL A 246 -0.93 -4.43 -9.29
C VAL A 246 -2.41 -4.33 -8.91
N GLY A 247 -3.16 -3.49 -9.62
CA GLY A 247 -4.59 -3.28 -9.37
C GLY A 247 -5.51 -4.27 -10.10
N GLY A 248 -4.96 -5.27 -10.78
CA GLY A 248 -5.76 -6.24 -11.50
C GLY A 248 -4.97 -7.31 -12.25
N ILE A 249 -5.68 -8.36 -12.65
CA ILE A 249 -5.07 -9.56 -13.23
C ILE A 249 -4.41 -9.30 -14.59
N GLU A 250 -5.00 -8.45 -15.44
CA GLU A 250 -4.44 -8.16 -16.77
C GLU A 250 -3.10 -7.42 -16.65
N GLU A 251 -2.94 -6.56 -15.66
CA GLU A 251 -1.68 -5.86 -15.40
C GLU A 251 -0.61 -6.85 -14.92
N ALA A 252 -0.92 -7.72 -13.95
CA ALA A 252 0.01 -8.78 -13.51
C ALA A 252 0.49 -9.63 -14.68
N LEU A 253 -0.45 -10.09 -15.52
CA LEU A 253 -0.15 -10.94 -16.68
C LEU A 253 0.68 -10.18 -17.71
N THR A 254 0.37 -8.92 -18.00
CA THR A 254 1.15 -8.10 -18.93
C THR A 254 2.59 -7.93 -18.45
N ARG A 255 2.78 -7.58 -17.18
CA ARG A 255 4.11 -7.41 -16.57
C ARG A 255 4.89 -8.72 -16.53
N LEU A 256 4.21 -9.83 -16.21
CA LEU A 256 4.79 -11.17 -16.26
C LEU A 256 5.25 -11.55 -17.67
N ALA A 257 4.46 -11.24 -18.70
CA ALA A 257 4.83 -11.54 -20.09
C ALA A 257 6.13 -10.85 -20.49
N VAL A 258 6.23 -9.54 -20.19
CA VAL A 258 7.40 -8.71 -20.50
C VAL A 258 8.64 -9.18 -19.72
N SER A 259 8.46 -9.55 -18.45
CA SER A 259 9.53 -10.12 -17.62
C SER A 259 10.04 -11.47 -18.14
N ILE A 260 9.14 -12.38 -18.54
CA ILE A 260 9.53 -13.66 -19.15
C ILE A 260 10.28 -13.46 -20.47
N GLU A 261 9.76 -12.60 -21.35
CA GLU A 261 10.43 -12.28 -22.62
C GLU A 261 11.83 -11.69 -22.38
N GLY A 262 11.95 -10.74 -21.45
CA GLY A 262 13.23 -10.16 -21.07
C GLY A 262 14.22 -11.23 -20.61
N ARG A 263 13.82 -12.09 -19.66
CA ARG A 263 14.65 -13.20 -19.19
C ARG A 263 15.08 -14.14 -20.31
N ASN A 264 14.17 -14.51 -21.21
CA ASN A 264 14.47 -15.36 -22.36
C ASN A 264 15.47 -14.73 -23.33
N ASN A 265 15.50 -13.39 -23.41
CA ASN A 265 16.41 -12.61 -24.23
C ASN A 265 17.69 -12.17 -23.49
N GLY A 266 17.92 -12.64 -22.26
CA GLY A 266 19.10 -12.28 -21.46
C GLY A 266 19.04 -10.86 -20.87
N LEU A 267 17.84 -10.28 -20.76
CA LEU A 267 17.55 -8.99 -20.15
C LEU A 267 16.83 -9.22 -18.81
N PRO A 268 17.57 -9.48 -17.71
CA PRO A 268 16.99 -9.94 -16.45
C PRO A 268 16.10 -8.89 -15.74
N ALA A 269 16.22 -7.62 -16.11
CA ALA A 269 15.55 -6.49 -15.45
C ALA A 269 14.59 -5.75 -16.38
N HIS A 270 13.79 -6.50 -17.14
CA HIS A 270 12.83 -5.97 -18.12
C HIS A 270 11.41 -5.98 -17.54
N ASP A 271 10.69 -4.86 -17.61
CA ASP A 271 9.33 -4.72 -17.07
C ASP A 271 8.57 -3.60 -17.80
N VAL A 272 7.25 -3.56 -17.62
CA VAL A 272 6.38 -2.51 -18.14
C VAL A 272 5.52 -1.96 -17.01
N VAL A 273 5.63 -0.67 -16.72
CA VAL A 273 4.84 -0.03 -15.66
C VAL A 273 4.72 1.46 -15.95
N ASP A 274 3.60 2.07 -15.53
CA ASP A 274 3.28 3.49 -15.73
C ASP A 274 3.31 3.95 -17.19
N GLY A 275 3.02 3.05 -18.14
CA GLY A 275 3.06 3.34 -19.58
C GLY A 275 4.47 3.36 -20.18
N TYR A 276 5.46 2.85 -19.45
CA TYR A 276 6.85 2.78 -19.88
C TYR A 276 7.40 1.35 -19.81
N THR A 277 8.27 1.02 -20.75
CA THR A 277 9.12 -0.17 -20.70
C THR A 277 10.44 0.20 -20.03
N TRP A 278 10.84 -0.58 -19.04
CA TRP A 278 12.00 -0.35 -18.19
C TRP A 278 13.04 -1.43 -18.42
N LEU A 279 14.29 -1.02 -18.60
CA LEU A 279 15.41 -1.93 -18.80
C LEU A 279 16.63 -1.46 -18.02
N THR A 280 17.23 -2.35 -17.24
CA THR A 280 18.52 -2.11 -16.58
C THR A 280 19.61 -2.96 -17.23
N VAL A 281 20.66 -2.31 -17.72
CA VAL A 281 21.84 -2.94 -18.35
C VAL A 281 23.13 -2.45 -17.70
N LEU A 282 24.22 -3.18 -17.91
CA LEU A 282 25.58 -2.73 -17.56
C LEU A 282 26.23 -2.14 -18.80
N GLU A 283 26.71 -0.90 -18.73
CA GLU A 283 27.41 -0.25 -19.84
C GLU A 283 28.58 0.61 -19.33
N ASP A 284 29.72 0.49 -20.02
CA ASP A 284 30.87 1.37 -19.80
C ASP A 284 30.64 2.69 -20.55
N GLY A 285 30.43 3.78 -19.81
CA GLY A 285 30.20 5.11 -20.39
C GLY A 285 30.08 6.20 -19.33
N ASN A 286 30.02 7.47 -19.76
CA ASN A 286 29.74 8.60 -18.87
C ASN A 286 28.92 9.62 -19.64
N ASP A 287 27.68 9.24 -19.96
CA ASP A 287 26.73 10.15 -20.61
C ASP A 287 26.00 11.00 -19.56
N ALA A 288 25.48 12.15 -19.99
CA ALA A 288 24.69 13.01 -19.12
C ALA A 288 23.42 12.28 -18.63
N SER A 289 23.24 12.26 -17.31
CA SER A 289 22.04 11.73 -16.66
C SER A 289 20.89 12.74 -16.76
N ASP A 290 19.68 12.24 -17.00
CA ASP A 290 18.46 13.02 -16.84
C ASP A 290 18.15 13.20 -15.34
N GLU A 291 18.55 14.35 -14.78
CA GLU A 291 18.41 14.64 -13.34
C GLU A 291 16.95 14.57 -12.84
N GLY A 292 15.98 14.96 -13.67
CA GLY A 292 14.56 14.91 -13.29
C GLY A 292 13.99 13.49 -13.28
N PHE A 293 14.59 12.59 -14.06
CA PHE A 293 14.17 11.19 -14.16
C PHE A 293 15.00 10.24 -13.27
N ALA A 294 16.13 10.71 -12.75
CA ALA A 294 17.04 9.93 -11.92
C ALA A 294 16.36 9.24 -10.70
N PRO A 295 15.43 9.87 -9.97
CA PRO A 295 14.72 9.21 -8.87
C PRO A 295 13.93 7.95 -9.28
N PHE A 296 13.25 7.98 -10.44
CA PHE A 296 12.51 6.83 -10.94
C PHE A 296 13.45 5.70 -11.38
N ALA A 297 14.52 6.07 -12.09
CA ALA A 297 15.55 5.13 -12.48
C ALA A 297 16.25 4.49 -11.27
N ALA A 298 16.49 5.26 -10.20
CA ALA A 298 17.10 4.78 -8.98
C ALA A 298 16.21 3.76 -8.27
N ARG A 299 14.91 4.03 -8.16
CA ARG A 299 13.93 3.05 -7.65
C ARG A 299 13.97 1.76 -8.45
N ARG A 300 14.04 1.84 -9.79
CA ARG A 300 14.12 0.67 -10.66
C ARG A 300 15.42 -0.11 -10.48
N LEU A 301 16.54 0.58 -10.33
CA LEU A 301 17.83 -0.04 -10.06
C LEU A 301 17.81 -0.78 -8.71
N ILE A 302 17.26 -0.16 -7.65
CA ILE A 302 17.13 -0.79 -6.33
C ILE A 302 16.33 -2.09 -6.42
N LEU A 303 15.16 -2.08 -7.07
CA LEU A 303 14.36 -3.31 -7.27
C LEU A 303 15.13 -4.39 -8.06
N THR A 304 15.95 -3.97 -9.02
CA THR A 304 16.78 -4.89 -9.81
C THR A 304 17.90 -5.51 -8.96
N GLU A 305 18.60 -4.70 -8.18
CA GLU A 305 19.63 -5.17 -7.25
C GLU A 305 19.05 -6.07 -6.16
N MET A 306 17.82 -5.78 -5.73
CA MET A 306 17.12 -6.64 -4.80
C MET A 306 16.88 -8.03 -5.38
N GLN A 307 16.41 -8.11 -6.62
CA GLN A 307 16.23 -9.40 -7.29
C GLN A 307 17.56 -10.15 -7.48
N ARG A 308 18.64 -9.45 -7.84
CA ARG A 308 19.98 -10.03 -8.03
C ARG A 308 20.57 -10.58 -6.73
N ASN A 309 20.35 -9.89 -5.63
CA ASN A 309 20.87 -10.23 -4.30
C ASN A 309 19.82 -10.96 -3.43
N ARG A 310 18.81 -11.58 -4.05
CA ARG A 310 17.77 -12.34 -3.33
C ARG A 310 18.37 -13.34 -2.34
N GLY A 311 17.82 -13.39 -1.12
CA GLY A 311 18.34 -14.23 -0.03
C GLY A 311 19.66 -13.75 0.58
N GLN A 312 20.19 -12.59 0.17
CA GLN A 312 21.39 -11.97 0.73
C GLN A 312 21.11 -10.57 1.31
N MET A 313 19.84 -10.19 1.49
CA MET A 313 19.45 -8.86 2.01
C MET A 313 19.95 -8.57 3.41
N GLY A 314 20.23 -9.59 4.23
CA GLY A 314 20.86 -9.42 5.53
C GLY A 314 22.34 -9.00 5.49
N ARG A 315 22.95 -8.84 4.31
CA ARG A 315 24.34 -8.40 4.16
C ARG A 315 24.42 -6.88 4.19
N LEU A 316 25.16 -6.35 5.16
CA LEU A 316 25.39 -4.91 5.33
C LEU A 316 25.88 -4.23 4.04
N ASP A 317 26.88 -4.81 3.35
CA ASP A 317 27.41 -4.21 2.11
C ASP A 317 26.33 -3.99 1.03
N THR A 318 25.35 -4.90 0.92
CA THR A 318 24.25 -4.78 -0.04
C THR A 318 23.30 -3.68 0.39
N LEU A 319 22.94 -3.63 1.67
CA LEU A 319 22.05 -2.60 2.22
C LEU A 319 22.68 -1.21 2.13
N ASP A 320 23.97 -1.07 2.46
CA ASP A 320 24.72 0.18 2.36
C ASP A 320 24.71 0.69 0.92
N HIS A 321 24.95 -0.18 -0.06
CA HIS A 321 24.90 0.19 -1.48
C HIS A 321 23.50 0.67 -1.94
N LEU A 322 22.43 -0.04 -1.55
CA LEU A 322 21.06 0.37 -1.88
C LEU A 322 20.70 1.70 -1.21
N HIS A 323 21.17 1.91 0.01
CA HIS A 323 20.97 3.13 0.78
C HIS A 323 21.72 4.32 0.17
N GLU A 324 22.96 4.13 -0.31
CA GLU A 324 23.71 5.15 -1.04
C GLU A 324 22.98 5.62 -2.31
N ILE A 325 22.41 4.69 -3.09
CA ILE A 325 21.60 5.03 -4.27
C ILE A 325 20.36 5.83 -3.86
N ALA A 326 19.71 5.45 -2.76
CA ALA A 326 18.50 6.10 -2.26
C ALA A 326 18.77 7.55 -1.82
N ILE A 327 19.82 7.78 -1.02
CA ILE A 327 20.25 9.11 -0.58
C ILE A 327 20.60 9.99 -1.79
N ALA A 328 21.43 9.48 -2.70
CA ALA A 328 21.89 10.24 -3.85
C ALA A 328 20.77 10.72 -4.77
N ASN A 329 19.61 10.04 -4.75
CA ASN A 329 18.45 10.36 -5.57
C ASN A 329 17.24 10.84 -4.77
N SER A 330 17.39 11.09 -3.46
CA SER A 330 16.32 11.55 -2.56
C SER A 330 15.04 10.71 -2.63
N ILE A 331 15.19 9.37 -2.64
CA ILE A 331 14.07 8.43 -2.63
C ILE A 331 13.97 7.70 -1.29
N VAL A 332 12.74 7.46 -0.83
CA VAL A 332 12.46 6.64 0.34
C VAL A 332 12.31 5.19 -0.09
N THR A 333 12.99 4.28 0.59
CA THR A 333 12.90 2.83 0.34
C THR A 333 12.67 2.09 1.67
N PRO A 334 12.09 0.88 1.64
CA PRO A 334 11.88 0.08 2.85
C PRO A 334 13.19 -0.27 3.58
N TYR A 335 14.30 -0.29 2.85
CA TYR A 335 15.63 -0.66 3.33
C TYR A 335 16.47 0.55 3.75
N SER A 336 15.89 1.75 3.62
CA SER A 336 16.43 2.98 4.11
C SER A 336 15.59 3.41 5.31
N SER A 337 16.17 3.42 6.50
CA SER A 337 15.47 3.91 7.69
C SER A 337 14.92 5.34 7.45
N MET A 338 13.78 5.66 8.07
CA MET A 338 13.16 7.01 8.07
C MET A 338 14.08 8.15 8.56
N LEU A 339 15.31 7.83 9.00
CA LEU A 339 16.38 8.79 9.27
C LEU A 339 16.81 9.60 8.03
N VAL A 340 16.32 9.28 6.82
CA VAL A 340 16.71 9.93 5.56
C VAL A 340 15.90 11.18 5.18
N LEU A 341 15.04 11.72 6.05
CA LEU A 341 14.34 12.99 5.77
C LEU A 341 14.58 14.06 6.84
N VAL A 342 15.76 14.05 7.45
CA VAL A 342 16.22 15.15 8.29
C VAL A 342 16.97 16.11 7.37
N ASN A 343 16.39 17.26 7.04
CA ASN A 343 17.18 18.33 6.41
C ASN A 343 18.23 18.83 7.41
N GLN A 344 19.30 19.49 6.97
CA GLN A 344 20.37 19.95 7.87
C GLN A 344 19.83 20.77 9.07
N GLN A 345 18.74 21.52 8.87
CA GLN A 345 18.07 22.26 9.94
C GLN A 345 17.42 21.37 11.01
N GLN A 346 16.88 20.23 10.61
CA GLN A 346 16.32 19.25 11.53
C GLN A 346 17.42 18.42 12.20
N GLU A 347 18.58 18.21 11.56
CA GLU A 347 19.76 17.58 12.19
C GLU A 347 20.29 18.49 13.29
N ASP A 348 20.48 19.78 12.98
CA ASP A 348 20.90 20.79 13.94
C ASP A 348 19.91 20.91 15.12
N LEU A 349 18.60 20.76 14.85
CA LEU A 349 17.55 20.77 15.87
C LEU A 349 17.57 19.52 16.74
N LEU A 350 17.83 18.34 16.16
CA LEU A 350 17.97 17.09 16.90
C LEU A 350 19.23 17.10 17.77
N ASP A 351 20.34 17.65 17.27
CA ASP A 351 21.57 17.85 18.03
C ASP A 351 21.35 18.81 19.22
N GLU A 352 20.59 19.90 19.02
CA GLU A 352 20.23 20.85 20.10
C GLU A 352 19.30 20.21 21.15
N LEU A 353 18.40 19.32 20.73
CA LEU A 353 17.52 18.56 21.63
C LEU A 353 18.25 17.42 22.38
N GLU A 354 19.28 16.80 21.77
CA GLU A 354 20.15 15.79 22.39
C GLU A 354 21.01 16.37 23.54
N GLU A 355 21.30 17.67 23.52
CA GLU A 355 22.00 18.35 24.61
C GLU A 355 21.14 18.50 25.88
N GLY A 356 19.82 18.31 25.78
CA GLY A 356 18.88 18.32 26.91
C GLY A 356 19.08 17.17 27.92
N ASP A 357 18.85 17.46 29.20
CA ASP A 357 19.11 16.53 30.32
C ASP A 357 18.16 15.32 30.39
N ASP A 358 17.15 15.24 29.50
CA ASP A 358 16.08 14.21 29.51
C ASP A 358 16.20 13.15 28.40
N ARG A 359 17.41 13.04 27.84
CA ARG A 359 17.85 12.21 26.71
C ARG A 359 17.63 10.68 26.81
N PHE A 360 17.11 10.16 27.92
CA PHE A 360 16.83 8.73 28.08
C PHE A 360 15.46 8.40 28.70
N GLU A 361 14.62 9.40 29.01
CA GLU A 361 13.23 9.14 29.37
C GLU A 361 12.40 9.08 28.08
N ARG A 362 12.19 7.86 27.57
CA ARG A 362 11.05 7.63 26.69
C ARG A 362 9.79 7.85 27.52
N GLU A 363 9.01 8.87 27.19
CA GLU A 363 7.57 8.74 27.39
C GLU A 363 7.12 7.58 26.51
N TYR A 364 6.87 6.45 27.14
CA TYR A 364 6.05 5.42 26.53
C TYR A 364 4.67 6.05 26.39
N GLU A 365 4.28 6.42 25.17
CA GLU A 365 2.87 6.46 24.82
C GLU A 365 2.38 5.01 24.99
N GLN A 366 1.89 4.70 26.20
CA GLN A 366 0.92 3.62 26.33
C GLN A 366 -0.18 4.02 25.36
N VAL A 367 -0.30 3.26 24.26
CA VAL A 367 -1.59 3.06 23.61
C VAL A 367 -2.51 2.75 24.78
N GLY A 368 -3.34 3.72 25.13
CA GLY A 368 -4.32 3.51 26.17
C GLY A 368 -5.14 2.33 25.69
N GLU A 369 -4.93 1.17 26.31
CA GLU A 369 -6.00 0.21 26.48
C GLU A 369 -7.19 1.07 26.88
N THR A 370 -8.16 1.15 25.98
CA THR A 370 -9.44 1.74 26.33
C THR A 370 -9.99 0.79 27.38
N VAL A 371 -9.66 1.07 28.64
CA VAL A 371 -10.27 0.41 29.79
C VAL A 371 -11.75 0.51 29.51
N GLU A 372 -12.41 -0.63 29.38
CA GLU A 372 -13.86 -0.74 29.19
C GLU A 372 -14.58 -0.01 30.33
N ASN A 373 -14.75 1.30 30.17
CA ASN A 373 -15.62 2.11 30.98
C ASN A 373 -16.80 2.45 30.07
N ALA A 374 -17.79 1.56 30.09
CA ALA A 374 -19.05 1.66 29.35
C ALA A 374 -19.93 2.89 29.72
N LEU A 375 -19.38 3.96 30.28
CA LEU A 375 -20.14 5.12 30.76
C LEU A 375 -19.49 6.50 30.58
N THR A 376 -18.40 6.64 29.83
CA THR A 376 -17.84 7.96 29.48
C THR A 376 -18.02 8.25 27.99
N VAL A 377 -19.23 8.68 27.64
CA VAL A 377 -19.52 9.31 26.34
C VAL A 377 -18.87 10.70 26.35
N THR A 378 -17.71 10.83 25.71
CA THR A 378 -17.14 12.14 25.34
C THR A 378 -17.54 12.45 23.90
N GLY A 379 -18.83 12.56 23.66
CA GLY A 379 -19.38 13.16 22.45
C GLY A 379 -19.92 14.53 22.81
N VAL A 380 -19.39 15.59 22.21
CA VAL A 380 -20.10 16.87 22.18
C VAL A 380 -21.32 16.62 21.28
N PRO A 381 -22.56 16.72 21.80
CA PRO A 381 -23.72 16.35 21.00
C PRO A 381 -23.88 17.31 19.83
N GLU A 382 -24.15 16.78 18.64
CA GLU A 382 -24.44 17.59 17.47
C GLU A 382 -25.74 18.39 17.66
N PRO A 383 -25.95 19.52 16.94
CA PRO A 383 -27.10 20.40 17.14
C PRO A 383 -28.47 19.70 17.08
N GLU A 384 -28.59 18.63 16.30
CA GLU A 384 -29.80 17.82 16.19
C GLU A 384 -30.04 16.88 17.38
N GLU A 385 -28.99 16.43 18.06
CA GLU A 385 -29.11 15.65 19.30
C GLU A 385 -29.58 16.52 20.47
N TRP A 386 -29.15 17.80 20.51
CA TRP A 386 -29.70 18.79 21.44
C TRP A 386 -31.19 19.01 21.24
N LEU A 387 -31.66 19.00 19.99
CA LEU A 387 -33.08 19.13 19.66
C LEU A 387 -33.86 17.92 20.19
N LEU A 388 -33.34 16.70 19.98
CA LEU A 388 -33.94 15.45 20.47
C LEU A 388 -33.99 15.40 22.00
N LEU A 389 -32.92 15.80 22.69
CA LEU A 389 -32.88 15.88 24.15
C LEU A 389 -33.88 16.90 24.70
N ALA A 390 -34.00 18.06 24.06
CA ALA A 390 -35.00 19.06 24.43
C ALA A 390 -36.44 18.54 24.24
N LEU A 391 -36.69 17.80 23.16
CA LEU A 391 -38.00 17.22 22.86
C LEU A 391 -38.36 16.08 23.82
N ALA A 392 -37.38 15.24 24.19
CA ALA A 392 -37.52 14.22 25.21
C ALA A 392 -37.83 14.83 26.59
N ALA A 393 -37.10 15.88 26.98
CA ALA A 393 -37.36 16.60 28.23
C ALA A 393 -38.76 17.23 28.25
N ALA A 394 -39.21 17.82 27.14
CA ALA A 394 -40.56 18.38 27.01
C ALA A 394 -41.66 17.31 27.15
N MET A 395 -41.47 16.13 26.53
CA MET A 395 -42.39 15.00 26.67
C MET A 395 -42.44 14.46 28.11
N LEU A 396 -41.29 14.41 28.79
CA LEU A 396 -41.20 13.91 30.16
C LEU A 396 -41.86 14.87 31.17
N VAL A 397 -41.67 16.19 30.98
CA VAL A 397 -42.39 17.22 31.74
C VAL A 397 -43.89 17.16 31.47
N TRP A 398 -44.32 16.93 30.22
CA TRP A 398 -45.72 16.76 29.87
C TRP A 398 -46.32 15.51 30.54
N TYR A 399 -45.62 14.39 30.49
CA TYR A 399 -46.03 13.13 31.13
C TYR A 399 -46.21 13.29 32.65
N VAL A 400 -45.27 13.95 33.32
CA VAL A 400 -45.35 14.22 34.77
C VAL A 400 -46.50 15.19 35.09
N ARG A 401 -46.78 16.18 34.23
CA ARG A 401 -47.93 17.09 34.41
C ARG A 401 -49.27 16.42 34.11
N ALA A 402 -49.33 15.50 33.16
CA ALA A 402 -50.54 14.74 32.82
C ALA A 402 -50.86 13.68 33.89
N GLY A 403 -49.84 13.01 34.44
CA GLY A 403 -49.97 12.04 35.54
C GLY A 403 -50.44 12.65 36.87
N ARG A 404 -50.18 13.94 37.12
CA ARG A 404 -50.68 14.67 38.28
C ARG A 404 -52.16 15.08 38.20
N ARG A 405 -52.88 14.75 37.12
CA ARG A 405 -54.31 15.05 36.94
C ARG A 405 -55.24 13.83 37.06
N GLN A 406 -54.75 12.67 37.48
CA GLN A 406 -55.61 11.55 37.86
C GLN A 406 -55.74 11.46 39.39
N PRO A 407 -56.90 11.82 39.98
CA PRO A 407 -57.12 11.60 41.40
C PRO A 407 -57.25 10.09 41.67
N LEU A 408 -56.46 9.60 42.64
CA LEU A 408 -56.61 8.27 43.24
C LEU A 408 -58.05 8.09 43.74
N LYS A 409 -58.81 7.18 43.12
CA LYS A 409 -59.97 6.57 43.77
C LYS A 409 -59.47 5.49 44.72
N ILE A 410 -59.54 5.78 46.03
CA ILE A 410 -59.46 4.77 47.09
C ILE A 410 -60.89 4.61 47.61
N PHE A 411 -61.45 3.41 47.39
CA PHE A 411 -62.77 2.86 47.77
C PHE A 411 -64.03 3.65 47.38
#